data_AF-A0AAJ3B2W4-F1
#
_entry.id   AF-A0AAJ3B2W4-F1
#
_cell.length_a   1.000
_cell.length_b   1.000
_cell.length_c   1.000
_cell.angle_alpha   90.00
_cell.angle_beta   90.00
_cell.angle_gamma   90.00
#
_symmetry.space_group_name_H-M   'P 1'
#
loop_
_entity.id
_entity.type
_entity.pdbx_description
1 polymer ?
#
loop_
_entity_poly.entity_id
_entity_poly.type
_entity_poly.pdbx_seq_one_letter_code
_entity_poly.pdbx_strand_id
1 'polypeptide(L)'
;MSEALNDWPHTADILINPAKKKSIAVFTVLIVATVCLLAKGDDIAKYFVKKHEHAVLLPKMSALADQGKADAVAWMVRNGGYDLSDPVIAKVLAAAEAGHAESMYVYSVILAFKKDDVGAKLWLDRSADEGYPDAVQNVSE
;
A
#
# COMPACT_ATOMS: atom_id res chain seq x y z
N MET A 1 -2.80 -65.94 20.39
CA MET A 1 -2.70 -65.93 18.92
C MET A 1 -1.93 -64.67 18.53
N SER A 2 -0.61 -64.83 18.37
CA SER A 2 0.34 -63.94 17.68
C SER A 2 0.15 -62.42 17.81
N GLU A 3 0.70 -61.84 18.89
CA GLU A 3 1.22 -60.46 18.86
C GLU A 3 2.39 -60.42 17.87
N ALA A 4 2.09 -60.17 16.59
CA ALA A 4 3.10 -59.74 15.64
C ALA A 4 3.32 -58.23 15.85
N LEU A 5 4.07 -57.89 16.91
CA LEU A 5 4.73 -56.59 16.98
C LEU A 5 5.56 -56.45 15.71
N ASN A 6 5.24 -55.42 14.91
CA ASN A 6 5.97 -54.99 13.73
C ASN A 6 7.43 -54.65 14.09
N ASP A 7 8.28 -55.66 14.18
CA ASP A 7 9.72 -55.53 14.38
C ASP A 7 10.39 -55.37 13.02
N TRP A 8 10.28 -54.16 12.45
CA TRP A 8 11.12 -53.80 11.31
C TRP A 8 12.45 -53.28 11.86
N PRO A 9 13.60 -53.91 11.54
CA PRO A 9 14.87 -53.49 12.11
C PRO A 9 15.26 -52.13 11.54
N HIS A 10 15.10 -51.09 12.35
CA HIS A 10 15.66 -49.78 12.05
C HIS A 10 17.14 -49.83 12.42
N THR A 11 18.01 -49.64 11.42
CA THR A 11 19.48 -49.74 11.56
C THR A 11 20.09 -48.63 12.44
N ALA A 12 19.28 -47.68 12.91
CA ALA A 12 19.67 -46.59 13.79
C ALA A 12 18.55 -46.29 14.78
N ASP A 13 18.92 -45.91 16.02
CA ASP A 13 17.96 -45.44 17.01
C ASP A 13 17.22 -44.20 16.48
N ILE A 14 15.88 -44.27 16.46
CA ILE A 14 15.03 -43.16 16.04
C ILE A 14 15.09 -42.09 17.14
N LEU A 15 16.02 -41.13 17.02
CA LEU A 15 16.23 -40.03 17.96
C LEU A 15 15.03 -39.06 18.06
N ILE A 16 14.15 -39.05 17.07
CA ILE A 16 12.99 -38.14 16.99
C ILE A 16 11.71 -38.96 17.11
N ASN A 17 11.09 -38.94 18.30
CA ASN A 17 9.81 -39.60 18.53
C ASN A 17 8.74 -39.07 17.53
N PRO A 18 8.21 -39.92 16.64
CA PRO A 18 7.27 -39.51 15.60
C PRO A 18 5.95 -38.94 16.15
N ALA A 19 5.54 -39.31 17.37
CA ALA A 19 4.38 -38.75 18.05
C ALA A 19 4.59 -37.30 18.50
N LYS A 20 5.83 -36.83 18.66
CA LYS A 20 6.18 -35.45 19.06
C LYS A 20 6.51 -34.52 17.90
N LYS A 21 6.48 -34.99 16.64
CA LYS A 21 6.77 -34.16 15.44
C LYS A 21 5.86 -32.93 15.32
N LYS A 22 4.59 -33.05 15.72
CA LYS A 22 3.63 -31.93 15.75
C LYS A 22 4.06 -30.82 16.73
N SER A 23 4.61 -31.20 17.87
CA SER A 23 5.09 -30.25 18.89
C SER A 23 6.30 -29.47 18.39
N ILE A 24 7.28 -30.14 17.76
CA ILE A 24 8.44 -29.49 17.14
C ILE A 24 8.00 -28.52 16.03
N ALA A 25 7.09 -28.95 15.15
CA ALA A 25 6.56 -28.08 14.10
C ALA A 25 5.90 -26.81 14.66
N VAL A 26 5.12 -26.94 15.74
CA VAL A 26 4.49 -25.80 16.42
C VAL A 26 5.56 -24.84 16.98
N PHE A 27 6.59 -25.35 17.65
CA PHE A 27 7.67 -24.49 18.17
C PHE A 27 8.43 -23.78 17.05
N THR A 28 8.74 -24.47 15.94
CA THR A 28 9.38 -23.84 14.79
C THR A 28 8.52 -22.72 14.21
N VAL A 29 7.20 -22.93 14.06
CA VAL A 29 6.26 -21.88 13.60
C VAL A 29 6.22 -20.70 14.56
N LEU A 30 6.19 -20.96 15.88
CA LEU A 30 6.20 -19.89 16.88
C LEU A 30 7.49 -19.09 16.87
N ILE A 31 8.65 -19.74 16.71
CA ILE A 31 9.95 -19.06 16.58
C ILE A 31 9.96 -18.19 15.33
N VAL A 32 9.54 -18.72 14.17
CA VAL A 32 9.45 -17.94 12.93
C VAL A 32 8.50 -16.75 13.07
N ALA A 33 7.31 -16.97 13.65
CA ALA A 33 6.34 -15.88 13.89
C ALA A 33 6.91 -14.81 14.83
N THR A 34 7.63 -15.21 15.88
CA THR A 34 8.27 -14.27 16.82
C THR A 34 9.37 -13.47 16.13
N VAL A 35 10.22 -14.12 15.33
CA VAL A 35 11.25 -13.44 14.53
C VAL A 35 10.63 -12.47 13.53
N CYS A 36 9.53 -12.85 12.87
CA CYS A 36 8.78 -11.95 11.99
C CYS A 36 8.22 -10.74 12.75
N LEU A 37 7.65 -10.92 13.93
CA LEU A 37 7.13 -9.82 14.74
C LEU A 37 8.25 -8.88 15.23
N LEU A 38 9.41 -9.42 15.60
CA LEU A 38 10.55 -8.59 16.03
C LEU A 38 11.18 -7.82 14.86
N ALA A 39 11.29 -8.44 13.68
CA ALA A 39 11.94 -7.81 12.53
C ALA A 39 11.01 -6.89 11.73
N LYS A 40 9.69 -7.13 11.73
CA LYS A 40 8.69 -6.46 10.88
C LYS A 40 7.48 -5.92 11.65
N GLY A 41 7.48 -5.98 12.99
CA GLY A 41 6.33 -5.60 13.81
C GLY A 41 5.87 -4.16 13.56
N ASP A 42 6.81 -3.22 13.45
CA ASP A 42 6.51 -1.82 13.19
C ASP A 42 5.86 -1.60 11.83
N ASP A 43 6.35 -2.28 10.79
CA ASP A 43 5.78 -2.20 9.44
C ASP A 43 4.36 -2.79 9.40
N ILE A 44 4.14 -3.90 10.11
CA ILE A 44 2.83 -4.53 10.27
C ILE A 44 1.87 -3.57 10.99
N ALA A 45 2.30 -2.94 12.08
CA ALA A 45 1.50 -1.98 12.82
C ALA A 45 1.14 -0.76 11.96
N LYS A 46 2.12 -0.17 11.26
CA LYS A 46 1.91 0.95 10.32
C LYS A 46 0.93 0.58 9.21
N TYR A 47 1.01 -0.64 8.68
CA TYR A 47 0.07 -1.12 7.67
C TYR A 47 -1.38 -1.10 8.19
N PHE A 48 -1.61 -1.63 9.40
CA PHE A 48 -2.96 -1.66 9.98
C PHE A 48 -3.48 -0.27 10.35
N VAL A 49 -2.62 0.61 10.88
CA VAL A 49 -2.98 2.01 11.17
C VAL A 49 -3.38 2.72 9.89
N LYS A 50 -2.52 2.71 8.86
CA LYS A 50 -2.80 3.35 7.57
C LYS A 50 -4.10 2.82 6.94
N LYS A 51 -4.33 1.52 7.01
CA LYS A 51 -5.56 0.88 6.50
C LYS A 51 -6.80 1.35 7.25
N HIS A 52 -6.74 1.46 8.58
CA HIS A 52 -7.85 1.95 9.38
C HIS A 52 -8.12 3.44 9.14
N GLU A 53 -7.07 4.26 9.12
CA GLU A 53 -7.16 5.69 8.80
C GLU A 53 -7.81 5.92 7.45
N HIS A 54 -7.37 5.18 6.42
CA HIS A 54 -8.01 5.20 5.11
C HIS A 54 -9.49 4.85 5.18
N ALA A 55 -9.87 3.78 5.88
CA ALA A 55 -11.26 3.36 6.00
C ALA A 55 -12.16 4.43 6.67
N VAL A 56 -11.62 5.17 7.64
CA VAL A 56 -12.34 6.24 8.35
C VAL A 56 -12.38 7.54 7.56
N LEU A 57 -11.31 7.89 6.85
CA LEU A 57 -11.17 9.16 6.13
C LEU A 57 -11.84 9.13 4.75
N LEU A 58 -11.83 7.98 4.06
CA LEU A 58 -12.35 7.85 2.70
C LEU A 58 -13.79 8.34 2.53
N PRO A 59 -14.78 7.98 3.37
CA PRO A 59 -16.14 8.51 3.21
C PRO A 59 -16.21 10.04 3.41
N LYS A 60 -15.38 10.58 4.31
CA LYS A 60 -15.32 12.03 4.56
C LYS A 60 -14.71 12.75 3.36
N MET A 61 -13.59 12.24 2.85
CA MET A 61 -12.90 12.82 1.70
C MET A 61 -13.73 12.71 0.43
N SER A 62 -14.44 11.60 0.21
CA SER A 62 -15.41 11.49 -0.88
C SER A 62 -16.49 12.56 -0.81
N ALA A 63 -17.11 12.74 0.37
CA ALA A 63 -18.15 13.77 0.55
C ALA A 63 -17.61 15.20 0.33
N LEU A 64 -16.37 15.48 0.73
CA LEU A 64 -15.71 16.78 0.50
C LEU A 64 -15.32 16.99 -0.97
N ALA A 65 -14.89 15.92 -1.66
CA ALA A 65 -14.59 15.95 -3.08
C ALA A 65 -15.87 16.15 -3.92
N ASP A 66 -17.00 15.59 -3.48
CA ASP A 66 -18.31 15.85 -4.09
C ASP A 66 -18.81 17.29 -3.87
N GLN A 67 -18.34 17.95 -2.82
CA GLN A 67 -18.52 19.40 -2.61
C GLN A 67 -17.55 20.26 -3.44
N GLY A 68 -16.65 19.65 -4.22
CA GLY A 68 -15.67 20.36 -5.05
C GLY A 68 -14.45 20.87 -4.30
N LYS A 69 -14.14 20.36 -3.09
CA LYS A 69 -12.92 20.75 -2.38
C LYS A 69 -11.69 20.12 -3.06
N ALA A 70 -10.81 20.96 -3.57
CA ALA A 70 -9.62 20.56 -4.33
C ALA A 70 -8.68 19.64 -3.52
N ASP A 71 -8.44 19.94 -2.24
CA ASP A 71 -7.64 19.09 -1.33
C ASP A 71 -8.18 17.67 -1.27
N ALA A 72 -9.51 17.52 -1.16
CA ALA A 72 -10.15 16.21 -1.03
C ALA A 72 -10.06 15.42 -2.35
N VAL A 73 -10.19 16.10 -3.49
CA VAL A 73 -10.01 15.48 -4.81
C VAL A 73 -8.58 14.96 -4.97
N ALA A 74 -7.58 15.78 -4.67
CA ALA A 74 -6.17 15.38 -4.74
C ALA A 74 -5.84 14.23 -3.78
N TRP A 75 -6.31 14.33 -2.53
CA TRP A 75 -6.12 13.31 -1.51
C TRP A 75 -6.69 11.96 -1.96
N MET A 76 -7.90 11.94 -2.51
CA MET A 76 -8.57 10.71 -2.94
C MET A 76 -7.80 9.99 -4.04
N VAL A 77 -7.20 10.72 -4.99
CA VAL A 77 -6.38 10.10 -6.04
C VAL A 77 -5.06 9.57 -5.49
N ARG A 78 -4.34 10.35 -4.68
CA ARG A 78 -3.05 9.91 -4.09
C ARG A 78 -3.18 8.71 -3.16
N ASN A 79 -4.32 8.61 -2.47
CA ASN A 79 -4.56 7.57 -1.47
C ASN A 79 -5.36 6.37 -2.02
N GLY A 80 -5.58 6.28 -3.34
CA GLY A 80 -6.27 5.14 -3.95
C GLY A 80 -7.75 5.05 -3.61
N GLY A 81 -8.37 6.18 -3.22
CA GLY A 81 -9.81 6.29 -2.98
C GLY A 81 -10.63 6.46 -4.26
N TYR A 82 -9.98 6.73 -5.41
CA TYR A 82 -10.62 6.81 -6.71
C TYR A 82 -10.15 5.73 -7.67
N ASP A 83 -11.09 5.21 -8.46
CA ASP A 83 -10.80 4.65 -9.77
C ASP A 83 -10.40 5.81 -10.71
N LEU A 84 -9.32 5.67 -11.48
CA LEU A 84 -8.83 6.65 -12.46
C LEU A 84 -9.75 6.76 -13.70
N SER A 85 -11.05 6.64 -13.47
CA SER A 85 -12.13 6.88 -14.41
C SER A 85 -12.18 8.35 -14.83
N ASP A 86 -12.70 8.60 -16.03
CA ASP A 86 -12.78 9.93 -16.63
C ASP A 86 -13.46 11.00 -15.74
N PRO A 87 -14.54 10.71 -14.97
CA PRO A 87 -15.15 11.70 -14.07
C PRO A 87 -14.23 12.20 -12.96
N VAL A 88 -13.36 11.33 -12.45
CA VAL A 88 -12.39 11.70 -11.41
C VAL A 88 -11.30 12.56 -11.99
N ILE A 89 -10.77 12.16 -13.14
CA ILE A 89 -9.75 12.92 -13.86
C ILE A 89 -10.28 14.31 -14.18
N ALA A 90 -11.55 14.44 -14.57
CA ALA A 90 -12.19 15.74 -14.78
C ALA A 90 -12.24 16.60 -13.51
N LYS A 91 -12.53 16.03 -12.34
CA LYS A 91 -12.50 16.77 -11.06
C LYS A 91 -11.07 17.22 -10.71
N VAL A 92 -10.07 16.37 -10.93
CA VAL A 92 -8.65 16.72 -10.71
C VAL A 92 -8.24 17.86 -11.64
N LEU A 93 -8.59 17.76 -12.92
CA LEU A 93 -8.31 18.79 -13.90
C LEU A 93 -8.97 20.11 -13.52
N ALA A 94 -10.24 20.11 -13.15
CA ALA A 94 -10.94 21.32 -12.72
C ALA A 94 -10.27 21.97 -11.49
N ALA A 95 -9.79 21.18 -10.53
CA ALA A 95 -9.04 21.69 -9.37
C ALA A 95 -7.66 22.24 -9.79
N ALA A 96 -6.96 21.58 -10.70
CA ALA A 96 -5.68 22.03 -11.23
C ALA A 96 -5.82 23.34 -12.02
N GLU A 97 -6.85 23.45 -12.87
CA GLU A 97 -7.19 24.67 -13.61
C GLU A 97 -7.57 25.84 -12.68
N ALA A 98 -8.17 25.54 -11.52
CA ALA A 98 -8.47 26.52 -10.49
C ALA A 98 -7.24 26.99 -9.68
N GLY A 99 -6.02 26.51 -10.00
CA GLY A 99 -4.79 26.94 -9.32
C GLY A 99 -4.36 26.04 -8.17
N HIS A 100 -5.01 24.90 -7.93
CA HIS A 100 -4.64 24.03 -6.81
C HIS A 100 -3.37 23.24 -7.10
N ALA A 101 -2.26 23.64 -6.46
CA ALA A 101 -0.92 23.11 -6.75
C ALA A 101 -0.81 21.58 -6.61
N GLU A 102 -1.34 20.98 -5.54
CA GLU A 102 -1.31 19.51 -5.39
C GLU A 102 -2.12 18.81 -6.51
N SER A 103 -3.23 19.40 -6.96
CA SER A 103 -4.01 18.83 -8.08
C SER A 103 -3.27 18.95 -9.41
N MET A 104 -2.49 20.00 -9.64
CA MET A 104 -1.61 20.12 -10.80
C MET A 104 -0.58 18.98 -10.82
N TYR A 105 0.06 18.71 -9.67
CA TYR A 105 0.98 17.58 -9.53
C TYR A 105 0.28 16.23 -9.76
N VAL A 106 -0.89 16.02 -9.16
CA VAL A 106 -1.64 14.77 -9.37
C VAL A 106 -2.01 14.60 -10.84
N TYR A 107 -2.41 15.68 -11.52
CA TYR A 107 -2.74 15.63 -12.94
C TYR A 107 -1.52 15.34 -13.82
N SER A 108 -0.35 15.90 -13.50
CA SER A 108 0.89 15.58 -14.24
C SER A 108 1.25 14.11 -14.15
N VAL A 109 1.09 13.51 -12.97
CA VAL A 109 1.29 12.07 -12.76
C VAL A 109 0.30 11.25 -13.59
N ILE A 110 -0.98 11.63 -13.64
CA ILE A 110 -1.99 10.98 -14.49
C ILE A 110 -1.61 11.04 -15.97
N LEU A 111 -1.13 12.19 -16.45
CA LEU A 111 -0.68 12.37 -17.83
C LEU A 111 0.54 11.51 -18.15
N ALA A 112 1.52 11.43 -17.23
CA ALA A 112 2.68 10.56 -17.38
C ALA A 112 2.27 9.07 -17.48
N PHE A 113 1.29 8.63 -16.68
CA PHE A 113 0.71 7.29 -16.80
C PHE A 113 0.04 7.07 -18.16
N LYS A 114 -0.61 8.10 -18.71
CA LYS A 114 -1.21 8.10 -20.06
C LYS A 114 -0.19 8.28 -21.19
N LYS A 115 1.11 8.37 -20.90
CA LYS A 115 2.20 8.62 -21.88
C LYS A 115 2.11 9.97 -22.60
N ASP A 116 1.48 10.95 -21.97
CA ASP A 116 1.53 12.35 -22.40
C ASP A 116 2.61 13.09 -21.61
N ASP A 117 3.87 12.89 -22.01
CA ASP A 117 5.03 13.45 -21.31
C ASP A 117 5.08 14.99 -21.42
N VAL A 118 4.57 15.55 -22.52
CA VAL A 118 4.53 17.00 -22.75
C VAL A 118 3.52 17.64 -21.81
N GLY A 119 2.30 17.10 -21.76
CA GLY A 119 1.28 17.56 -20.83
C GLY A 119 1.69 17.34 -19.38
N ALA A 120 2.29 16.20 -19.05
CA ALA A 120 2.80 15.92 -17.72
C ALA A 120 3.82 16.97 -17.27
N LYS A 121 4.83 17.25 -18.10
CA LYS A 121 5.83 18.27 -17.77
C LYS A 121 5.21 19.65 -17.56
N LEU A 122 4.28 20.06 -18.43
CA LEU A 122 3.60 21.35 -18.30
C LEU A 122 2.93 21.54 -16.93
N TRP A 123 2.17 20.52 -16.49
CA TRP A 123 1.46 20.60 -15.22
C TRP A 123 2.37 20.42 -14.01
N LEU A 124 3.45 19.64 -14.17
CA LEU A 124 4.48 19.49 -13.14
C LEU A 124 5.22 20.82 -12.90
N ASP A 125 5.64 21.50 -13.97
CA ASP A 125 6.33 22.79 -13.89
C ASP A 125 5.41 23.84 -13.23
N ARG A 126 4.12 23.92 -13.61
CA ARG A 126 3.13 24.79 -12.96
C ARG A 126 2.96 24.49 -11.46
N SER A 127 2.91 23.22 -11.11
CA SER A 127 2.81 22.82 -9.70
C SER A 127 4.05 23.23 -8.90
N ALA A 128 5.23 23.19 -9.52
CA ALA A 128 6.49 23.61 -8.90
C ALA A 128 6.57 25.13 -8.78
N ASP A 129 6.06 25.88 -9.77
CA ASP A 129 5.97 27.35 -9.73
C ASP A 129 5.10 27.84 -8.56
N GLU A 130 4.02 27.10 -8.25
CA GLU A 130 3.18 27.32 -7.06
C GLU A 130 3.81 26.79 -5.75
N GLY A 131 5.00 26.20 -5.82
CA GLY A 131 5.78 25.77 -4.66
C GLY A 131 5.33 24.45 -4.04
N TYR A 132 4.61 23.58 -4.77
CA TYR A 132 4.23 22.28 -4.24
C TYR A 132 5.49 21.41 -4.04
N PRO A 133 5.80 20.94 -2.82
CA PRO A 133 7.09 20.35 -2.49
C PRO A 133 7.50 19.15 -3.37
N ASP A 134 6.59 18.19 -3.60
CA ASP A 134 6.92 17.02 -4.43
C ASP A 134 7.17 17.42 -5.89
N ALA A 135 6.48 18.46 -6.39
CA ALA A 135 6.71 18.95 -7.75
C ALA A 135 8.07 19.66 -7.87
N VAL A 136 8.39 20.53 -6.92
CA VAL A 136 9.69 21.23 -6.86
C VAL A 136 10.84 20.22 -6.81
N GLN A 137 10.69 19.15 -6.03
CA GLN A 137 11.67 18.07 -6.00
C GLN A 137 11.79 17.39 -7.37
N ASN A 138 10.67 16.97 -7.97
CA ASN A 138 10.69 16.23 -9.24
C ASN A 138 11.20 17.03 -10.44
N VAL A 139 11.05 18.37 -10.47
CA VAL A 139 11.62 19.20 -11.54
C VAL A 139 13.11 19.47 -11.34
N SER A 140 13.63 19.24 -10.14
CA SER A 140 15.04 19.45 -9.78
C SER A 140 15.92 18.22 -9.97
N GLU A 141 15.31 17.04 -10.14
CA GLU A 141 15.96 15.76 -10.47
C GLU A 141 16.23 15.63 -11.98
#